data_AF-A0A422QJJ7-F1
#
_entry.id   AF-A0A422QJJ7-F1
#
_cell.length_a   1.000
_cell.length_b   1.000
_cell.length_c   1.000
_cell.angle_alpha   90.00
_cell.angle_beta   90.00
_cell.angle_gamma   90.00
#
_symmetry.space_group_name_H-M   'P 1'
#
loop_
_entity.id
_entity.type
_entity.pdbx_description
1 polymer ?
#
loop_
_entity_poly.entity_id
_entity_poly.type
_entity_poly.pdbx_seq_one_letter_code
_entity_poly.pdbx_strand_id
1 'polypeptide(L)'
;MPFTFGQVFAPGDLRKNEGLAARLDDGALLPLQADVKATHADGSVRHAVLSGVLPRLGARGNAAVALVKGEAPAPRAGGSQAIDSLLADGLDAGVTIEIGGATYRATLANAVAGARGGKGAGLWLDGPLVREWRGAAPLKAQGGAAHPLLEARFAVRWYPGLDRQARVEVVVENTKTFQAGARNLDYDVEVEVGGRTVYAKKGLRHYHHARWRQLAWWNAARAPDLHVRPDSAYLIASRAVSNYDQGIAPSELSLVNQVKRLPEEKTGPMTIGPVNPYMPATGGRNDIGPLPAWSVQYLLSKDPRALRTMVAAAEGSGSWSIHLRDERTGYPLRTDSAANRAVSTHMNLADKGPLPVPRCAAKGLCETPYKHDTSHQPSLAYLPYLLTGDYYYLEELQFWAASNPLETDPVNSGHGQGLVRWQQ
;
A
#
# COMPACT_ATOMS: atom_id res chain seq x y z
N MET A 1 5.51 -23.39 -0.67
CA MET A 1 5.69 -22.06 -0.07
C MET A 1 5.32 -21.00 -1.10
N PRO A 2 4.25 -20.22 -0.86
CA PRO A 2 3.79 -19.23 -1.82
C PRO A 2 4.69 -17.99 -1.87
N PHE A 3 4.76 -17.34 -3.02
CA PHE A 3 5.38 -16.03 -3.20
C PHE A 3 4.52 -15.14 -4.08
N THR A 4 4.62 -13.83 -3.88
CA THR A 4 4.04 -12.81 -4.77
C THR A 4 4.93 -11.58 -4.74
N PHE A 5 5.24 -11.02 -5.91
CA PHE A 5 6.05 -9.81 -6.05
C PHE A 5 5.61 -9.02 -7.29
N GLY A 6 5.99 -7.74 -7.34
CA GLY A 6 5.80 -6.90 -8.51
C GLY A 6 7.00 -7.02 -9.46
N GLN A 7 6.72 -7.08 -10.76
CA GLN A 7 7.72 -7.18 -11.83
C GLN A 7 7.43 -6.14 -12.90
N VAL A 8 8.47 -5.41 -13.30
CA VAL A 8 8.43 -4.56 -14.49
C VAL A 8 8.90 -5.34 -15.71
N PHE A 9 8.50 -4.91 -16.89
CA PHE A 9 9.04 -5.43 -18.15
C PHE A 9 9.44 -4.25 -19.02
N ALA A 10 10.57 -4.34 -19.72
CA ALA A 10 10.93 -3.34 -20.71
C ALA A 10 9.94 -3.39 -21.91
N PRO A 11 9.82 -2.31 -22.71
CA PRO A 11 8.98 -2.33 -23.90
C PRO A 11 9.30 -3.53 -24.79
N GLY A 12 8.27 -4.28 -25.21
CA GLY A 12 8.39 -5.48 -26.03
C GLY A 12 8.81 -6.78 -25.31
N ASP A 13 9.28 -6.72 -24.05
CA ASP A 13 9.81 -7.91 -23.37
C ASP A 13 8.73 -8.93 -22.98
N LEU A 14 7.49 -8.50 -22.73
CA LEU A 14 6.36 -9.40 -22.50
C LEU A 14 5.11 -8.83 -23.14
N ARG A 15 4.55 -9.51 -24.14
CA ARG A 15 3.26 -9.17 -24.74
C ARG A 15 2.13 -9.73 -23.89
N LYS A 16 0.96 -9.09 -23.96
CA LYS A 16 -0.22 -9.47 -23.15
C LYS A 16 -0.65 -10.94 -23.29
N ASN A 17 -0.40 -11.57 -24.44
CA ASN A 17 -0.82 -12.94 -24.75
C ASN A 17 0.34 -13.95 -24.66
N GLU A 18 1.55 -13.52 -24.29
CA GLU A 18 2.68 -14.44 -24.09
C GLU A 18 2.55 -15.11 -22.72
N GLY A 19 2.72 -16.44 -22.69
CA GLY A 19 2.82 -17.19 -21.44
C GLY A 19 4.14 -16.89 -20.72
N LEU A 20 4.10 -16.93 -19.39
CA LEU A 20 5.24 -16.68 -18.52
C LEU A 20 5.37 -17.82 -17.50
N ALA A 21 6.56 -18.40 -17.37
CA ALA A 21 6.88 -19.40 -16.37
C ALA A 21 8.07 -18.97 -15.51
N ALA A 22 8.18 -19.58 -14.33
CA ALA A 22 9.34 -19.47 -13.47
C ALA A 22 10.24 -20.70 -13.68
N ARG A 23 11.50 -20.51 -14.07
CA ARG A 23 12.49 -21.57 -14.19
C ARG A 23 13.45 -21.53 -13.00
N LEU A 24 13.57 -22.67 -12.31
CA LEU A 24 14.50 -22.87 -11.20
C LEU A 24 15.91 -23.26 -11.70
N ASP A 25 16.88 -23.27 -10.79
CA ASP A 25 18.29 -23.62 -11.06
C ASP A 25 18.47 -25.05 -11.59
N ASP A 26 17.60 -25.99 -11.19
CA ASP A 26 17.59 -27.38 -11.67
C ASP A 26 16.89 -27.55 -13.04
N GLY A 27 16.46 -26.44 -13.66
CA GLY A 27 15.73 -26.42 -14.92
C GLY A 27 14.22 -26.66 -14.79
N ALA A 28 13.71 -26.97 -13.59
CA ALA A 28 12.29 -27.18 -13.39
C ALA A 28 11.49 -25.91 -13.69
N LEU A 29 10.38 -26.08 -14.42
CA LEU A 29 9.42 -25.02 -14.69
C LEU A 29 8.30 -25.07 -13.65
N LEU A 30 8.02 -23.92 -13.04
CA LEU A 30 6.90 -23.71 -12.13
C LEU A 30 5.81 -22.89 -12.82
N PRO A 31 4.53 -23.22 -12.60
CA PRO A 31 3.41 -22.34 -12.94
C PRO A 31 3.62 -20.96 -12.32
N LEU A 32 3.37 -19.91 -13.12
CA LEU A 32 3.41 -18.53 -12.67
C LEU A 32 2.14 -17.83 -13.12
N GLN A 33 1.47 -17.16 -12.19
CA GLN A 33 0.33 -16.30 -12.48
C GLN A 33 0.84 -14.87 -12.66
N ALA A 34 0.36 -14.19 -13.69
CA ALA A 34 0.69 -12.80 -13.98
C ALA A 34 -0.57 -11.94 -14.04
N ASP A 35 -0.71 -11.03 -13.09
CA ASP A 35 -1.78 -10.04 -13.03
C ASP A 35 -1.26 -8.70 -13.55
N VAL A 36 -1.49 -8.40 -14.84
CA VAL A 36 -1.02 -7.17 -15.50
C VAL A 36 -1.68 -5.92 -14.91
N LYS A 37 -0.86 -4.95 -14.45
CA LYS A 37 -1.31 -3.69 -13.81
C LYS A 37 -1.05 -2.45 -14.64
N ALA A 38 -0.11 -2.52 -15.57
CA ALA A 38 0.15 -1.44 -16.51
C ALA A 38 0.74 -1.99 -17.83
N THR A 39 0.49 -1.28 -18.92
CA THR A 39 1.07 -1.54 -20.24
C THR A 39 1.91 -0.35 -20.71
N HIS A 40 2.86 -0.63 -21.58
CA HIS A 40 3.56 0.37 -22.38
C HIS A 40 2.67 0.87 -23.53
N ALA A 41 3.13 1.90 -24.23
CA ALA A 41 2.41 2.47 -25.37
C ALA A 41 2.28 1.50 -26.56
N ASP A 42 3.22 0.56 -26.71
CA ASP A 42 3.19 -0.51 -27.72
C ASP A 42 2.25 -1.68 -27.34
N GLY A 43 1.58 -1.60 -26.18
CA GLY A 43 0.69 -2.62 -25.65
C GLY A 43 1.40 -3.78 -24.93
N SER A 44 2.73 -3.78 -24.84
CA SER A 44 3.45 -4.75 -24.02
C SER A 44 3.21 -4.50 -22.53
N VAL A 45 3.39 -5.52 -21.70
CA VAL A 45 3.30 -5.39 -20.24
C VAL A 45 4.38 -4.44 -19.76
N ARG A 46 4.01 -3.51 -18.88
CA ARG A 46 4.95 -2.60 -18.19
C ARG A 46 5.15 -2.99 -16.74
N HIS A 47 4.08 -3.38 -16.07
CA HIS A 47 4.10 -3.88 -14.68
C HIS A 47 3.05 -4.96 -14.50
N ALA A 48 3.42 -6.03 -13.82
CA ALA A 48 2.53 -7.11 -13.41
C ALA A 48 2.86 -7.57 -11.99
N VAL A 49 1.86 -8.09 -11.29
CA VAL A 49 2.06 -8.83 -10.04
C VAL A 49 2.21 -10.31 -10.40
N LEU A 50 3.34 -10.90 -10.02
CA LEU A 50 3.68 -12.28 -10.32
C LEU A 50 3.58 -13.14 -9.07
N SER A 51 2.93 -14.29 -9.20
CA SER A 51 2.65 -15.18 -8.08
C SER A 51 2.86 -16.64 -8.43
N GLY A 52 3.43 -17.39 -7.49
CA GLY A 52 3.70 -18.81 -7.66
C GLY A 52 3.91 -19.51 -6.31
N VAL A 53 4.20 -20.81 -6.38
CA VAL A 53 4.44 -21.64 -5.21
C VAL A 53 5.72 -22.44 -5.41
N LEU A 54 6.74 -22.16 -4.59
CA LEU A 54 7.94 -22.98 -4.52
C LEU A 54 7.59 -24.31 -3.84
N PRO A 55 7.98 -25.48 -4.39
CA PRO A 55 7.72 -26.78 -3.75
C PRO A 55 8.36 -26.88 -2.37
N ARG A 56 9.62 -26.44 -2.25
CA ARG A 56 10.42 -26.43 -1.03
C ARG A 56 11.43 -25.30 -1.10
N LEU A 57 11.63 -24.61 0.02
CA LEU A 57 12.85 -23.84 0.29
C LEU A 57 13.23 -24.12 1.73
N GLY A 58 14.47 -24.57 1.97
CA GLY A 58 14.97 -24.79 3.33
C GLY A 58 15.15 -23.46 4.06
N ALA A 59 15.24 -23.51 5.39
CA ALA A 59 15.65 -22.34 6.17
C ALA A 59 16.99 -21.81 5.66
N ARG A 60 17.09 -20.48 5.45
CA ARG A 60 18.26 -19.81 4.85
C ARG A 60 18.62 -20.29 3.43
N GLY A 61 17.75 -21.06 2.79
CA GLY A 61 17.90 -21.48 1.40
C GLY A 61 17.63 -20.33 0.44
N ASN A 62 18.25 -20.40 -0.72
CA ASN A 62 18.01 -19.48 -1.84
C ASN A 62 17.54 -20.30 -3.05
N ALA A 63 16.68 -19.71 -3.86
CA ALA A 63 16.30 -20.25 -5.16
C ALA A 63 16.37 -19.10 -6.17
N ALA A 64 17.15 -19.26 -7.24
CA ALA A 64 17.04 -18.34 -8.35
C ALA A 64 15.79 -18.67 -9.16
N VAL A 65 15.11 -17.64 -9.62
CA VAL A 65 13.92 -17.76 -10.46
C VAL A 65 14.14 -16.94 -11.71
N ALA A 66 14.37 -17.60 -12.84
CA ALA A 66 14.40 -16.95 -14.13
C ALA A 66 12.97 -16.86 -14.70
N LEU A 67 12.57 -15.68 -15.15
CA LEU A 67 11.31 -15.49 -15.87
C LEU A 67 11.53 -15.86 -17.33
N VAL A 68 10.73 -16.79 -17.84
CA VAL A 68 10.90 -17.32 -19.20
C VAL A 68 9.59 -17.28 -19.95
N LYS A 69 9.64 -16.86 -21.22
CA LYS A 69 8.49 -16.94 -22.12
C LYS A 69 8.23 -18.40 -22.48
N GLY A 70 6.97 -18.79 -22.51
CA GLY A 70 6.55 -20.13 -22.91
C GLY A 70 5.24 -20.54 -22.25
N GLU A 71 4.76 -21.73 -22.62
CA GLU A 71 3.62 -22.31 -21.93
C GLU A 71 4.01 -22.61 -20.48
N ALA A 72 3.32 -21.94 -19.54
CA ALA A 72 3.43 -22.27 -18.14
C ALA A 72 2.80 -23.65 -17.92
N PRO A 73 3.42 -24.53 -17.09
CA PRO A 73 2.73 -25.73 -16.65
C PRO A 73 1.39 -25.34 -16.04
N ALA A 74 0.33 -26.10 -16.32
CA ALA A 74 -0.97 -25.83 -15.74
C ALA A 74 -0.83 -25.78 -14.22
N PRO A 75 -1.28 -24.70 -13.56
CA PRO A 75 -1.23 -24.64 -12.11
C PRO A 75 -2.01 -25.82 -11.54
N ARG A 76 -1.47 -26.42 -10.47
CA ARG A 76 -2.18 -27.49 -9.76
C ARG A 76 -3.56 -26.93 -9.39
N ALA A 77 -4.63 -27.57 -9.85
CA ALA A 77 -5.99 -27.07 -9.71
C ALA A 77 -6.31 -26.80 -8.24
N GLY A 78 -6.21 -25.54 -7.83
CA GLY A 78 -6.90 -25.04 -6.66
C GLY A 78 -8.33 -24.76 -7.09
N GLY A 79 -9.31 -25.21 -6.30
CA GLY A 79 -10.71 -24.88 -6.60
C GLY A 79 -10.89 -23.36 -6.75
N SER A 80 -11.92 -22.94 -7.48
CA SER A 80 -12.37 -21.53 -7.49
C SER A 80 -12.95 -21.17 -6.12
N GLN A 81 -12.11 -21.10 -5.09
CA GLN A 81 -12.51 -20.60 -3.78
C GLN A 81 -12.78 -19.10 -3.93
N ALA A 82 -13.98 -18.69 -3.54
CA ALA A 82 -14.34 -17.29 -3.36
C ALA A 82 -14.06 -16.87 -1.91
N ILE A 83 -14.06 -15.57 -1.65
CA ILE A 83 -13.89 -15.06 -0.29
C ILE A 83 -14.96 -15.59 0.68
N ASP A 84 -16.21 -15.76 0.23
CA ASP A 84 -17.29 -16.36 1.02
C ASP A 84 -16.94 -17.80 1.47
N SER A 85 -16.24 -18.58 0.64
CA SER A 85 -15.80 -19.94 0.99
C SER A 85 -14.77 -19.91 2.12
N LEU A 86 -13.82 -18.96 2.08
CA LEU A 86 -12.84 -18.81 3.16
C LEU A 86 -13.50 -18.46 4.49
N LEU A 87 -14.51 -17.57 4.46
CA LEU A 87 -15.29 -17.23 5.65
C LEU A 87 -16.01 -18.46 6.21
N ALA A 88 -16.64 -19.26 5.34
CA ALA A 88 -17.29 -20.50 5.73
C ALA A 88 -16.31 -21.53 6.32
N ASP A 89 -15.07 -21.54 5.84
CA ASP A 89 -13.98 -22.40 6.32
C ASP A 89 -13.31 -21.88 7.61
N GLY A 90 -13.80 -20.76 8.17
CA GLY A 90 -13.37 -20.21 9.46
C GLY A 90 -12.29 -19.12 9.38
N LEU A 91 -12.06 -18.53 8.20
CA LEU A 91 -11.30 -17.28 8.13
C LEU A 91 -12.14 -16.17 8.77
N ASP A 92 -11.59 -15.54 9.80
CA ASP A 92 -12.16 -14.34 10.41
C ASP A 92 -11.11 -13.25 10.54
N ALA A 93 -11.55 -12.00 10.48
CA ALA A 93 -10.73 -10.84 10.80
C ALA A 93 -11.61 -9.66 11.22
N GLY A 94 -11.10 -8.87 12.14
CA GLY A 94 -11.82 -7.70 12.65
C GLY A 94 -10.90 -6.67 13.27
N VAL A 95 -11.48 -5.49 13.44
CA VAL A 95 -10.88 -4.40 14.22
C VAL A 95 -11.92 -3.88 15.19
N THR A 96 -11.52 -3.77 16.45
CA THR A 96 -12.30 -3.21 17.55
C THR A 96 -11.63 -1.93 18.01
N ILE A 97 -12.41 -0.85 18.12
CA ILE A 97 -11.95 0.47 18.55
C ILE A 97 -12.80 0.93 19.74
N GLU A 98 -12.14 1.28 20.85
CA GLU A 98 -12.79 1.89 22.01
C GLU A 98 -12.48 3.40 22.01
N ILE A 99 -13.52 4.21 21.84
CA ILE A 99 -13.40 5.66 21.73
C ILE A 99 -14.55 6.35 22.46
N GLY A 100 -14.22 7.28 23.36
CA GLY A 100 -15.22 8.05 24.10
C GLY A 100 -16.20 7.19 24.91
N GLY A 101 -15.74 6.04 25.43
CA GLY A 101 -16.58 5.09 26.19
C GLY A 101 -17.48 4.20 25.34
N ALA A 102 -17.40 4.28 24.01
CA ALA A 102 -18.14 3.41 23.09
C ALA A 102 -17.19 2.46 22.34
N THR A 103 -17.65 1.23 22.13
CA THR A 103 -16.94 0.22 21.33
C THR A 103 -17.52 0.17 19.92
N TYR A 104 -16.64 0.31 18.92
CA TYR A 104 -16.96 0.15 17.51
C TYR A 104 -16.23 -1.05 16.93
N ARG A 105 -16.90 -1.83 16.08
CA ARG A 105 -16.30 -3.01 15.43
C ARG A 105 -16.58 -3.01 13.93
N ALA A 106 -15.58 -3.40 13.16
CA ALA A 106 -15.72 -3.78 11.75
C ALA A 106 -15.12 -5.16 11.53
N THR A 107 -15.72 -5.96 10.65
CA THR A 107 -15.28 -7.33 10.37
C THR A 107 -15.16 -7.58 8.87
N LEU A 108 -14.31 -8.54 8.52
CA LEU A 108 -14.18 -9.03 7.15
C LEU A 108 -15.53 -9.52 6.60
N ALA A 109 -16.31 -10.24 7.42
CA ALA A 109 -17.64 -10.70 7.02
C ALA A 109 -18.58 -9.55 6.63
N ASN A 110 -18.56 -8.45 7.38
CA ASN A 110 -19.36 -7.26 7.04
C ASN A 110 -18.87 -6.59 5.75
N ALA A 111 -17.56 -6.56 5.51
CA ALA A 111 -16.99 -6.01 4.27
C ALA A 111 -17.40 -6.86 3.05
N VAL A 112 -17.35 -8.19 3.17
CA VAL A 112 -17.79 -9.11 2.11
C VAL A 112 -19.28 -8.98 1.84
N ALA A 113 -20.11 -8.89 2.89
CA ALA A 113 -21.56 -8.68 2.74
C ALA A 113 -21.89 -7.35 2.05
N GLY A 114 -21.18 -6.28 2.37
CA GLY A 114 -21.36 -4.94 1.79
C GLY A 114 -20.91 -4.80 0.33
N ALA A 115 -20.00 -5.68 -0.14
CA ALA A 115 -19.49 -5.64 -1.51
C ALA A 115 -20.39 -6.33 -2.55
N ARG A 116 -21.49 -6.97 -2.12
CA ARG A 116 -22.40 -7.73 -3.00
C ARG A 116 -23.14 -6.80 -3.97
N GLY A 117 -22.78 -6.83 -5.26
CA GLY A 117 -23.45 -6.04 -6.31
C GLY A 117 -22.84 -6.10 -7.72
N GLY A 118 -21.58 -6.52 -7.88
CA GLY A 118 -20.95 -6.70 -9.20
C GLY A 118 -20.07 -7.95 -9.27
N LYS A 119 -20.13 -8.69 -10.39
CA LYS A 119 -19.21 -9.83 -10.62
C LYS A 119 -17.76 -9.32 -10.58
N GLY A 120 -16.93 -9.89 -9.72
CA GLY A 120 -15.50 -9.53 -9.60
C GLY A 120 -15.20 -8.22 -8.85
N ALA A 121 -16.19 -7.60 -8.20
CA ALA A 121 -15.97 -6.40 -7.41
C ALA A 121 -14.92 -6.64 -6.30
N GLY A 122 -13.89 -5.80 -6.25
CA GLY A 122 -12.84 -5.84 -5.23
C GLY A 122 -11.67 -6.78 -5.52
N LEU A 123 -11.64 -7.50 -6.65
CA LEU A 123 -10.50 -8.35 -7.00
C LEU A 123 -9.27 -7.51 -7.37
N TRP A 124 -8.16 -7.75 -6.68
CA TRP A 124 -6.84 -7.23 -7.02
C TRP A 124 -6.01 -8.25 -7.78
N LEU A 125 -6.00 -9.50 -7.35
CA LEU A 125 -5.35 -10.61 -8.06
C LEU A 125 -6.43 -11.65 -8.38
N ASP A 126 -6.46 -12.15 -9.60
CA ASP A 126 -7.50 -13.09 -10.03
C ASP A 126 -6.94 -14.18 -10.94
N GLY A 127 -6.65 -15.32 -10.33
CA GLY A 127 -6.27 -16.50 -11.08
C GLY A 127 -6.21 -17.76 -10.22
N PRO A 128 -5.82 -18.88 -10.83
CA PRO A 128 -5.88 -20.20 -10.20
C PRO A 128 -4.81 -20.45 -9.13
N LEU A 129 -3.69 -19.70 -9.13
CA LEU A 129 -2.62 -19.85 -8.13
C LEU A 129 -2.85 -18.95 -6.93
N VAL A 130 -3.30 -17.73 -7.17
CA VAL A 130 -3.55 -16.74 -6.14
C VAL A 130 -4.78 -15.93 -6.49
N ARG A 131 -5.54 -15.56 -5.47
CA ARG A 131 -6.57 -14.54 -5.57
C ARG A 131 -6.39 -13.53 -4.46
N GLU A 132 -6.75 -12.29 -4.72
CA GLU A 132 -6.79 -11.25 -3.72
C GLU A 132 -8.08 -10.45 -3.86
N TRP A 133 -8.85 -10.42 -2.79
CA TRP A 133 -10.10 -9.66 -2.70
C TRP A 133 -9.92 -8.51 -1.72
N ARG A 134 -10.64 -7.40 -1.95
CA ARG A 134 -10.67 -6.25 -1.06
C ARG A 134 -12.09 -5.72 -0.89
N GLY A 135 -12.37 -5.15 0.29
CA GLY A 135 -13.63 -4.47 0.58
C GLY A 135 -13.51 -3.53 1.77
N ALA A 136 -14.53 -2.69 1.95
CA ALA A 136 -14.62 -1.76 3.08
C ALA A 136 -15.80 -2.13 3.98
N ALA A 137 -15.70 -1.81 5.26
CA ALA A 137 -16.79 -1.92 6.21
C ALA A 137 -16.80 -0.71 7.16
N PRO A 138 -17.99 -0.15 7.46
CA PRO A 138 -18.10 0.84 8.53
C PRO A 138 -17.76 0.20 9.88
N LEU A 139 -17.08 0.97 10.73
CA LEU A 139 -16.93 0.67 12.15
C LEU A 139 -18.26 0.97 12.84
N LYS A 140 -18.96 -0.05 13.34
CA LYS A 140 -20.30 0.11 13.93
C LYS A 140 -20.28 -0.09 15.45
N ALA A 141 -21.03 0.74 16.18
CA ALA A 141 -21.33 0.52 17.59
C ALA A 141 -22.33 -0.63 17.78
N GLN A 142 -22.55 -1.05 19.03
CA GLN A 142 -23.50 -2.12 19.38
C GLN A 142 -24.94 -1.87 18.87
N GLY A 143 -25.35 -0.60 18.74
CA GLY A 143 -26.65 -0.19 18.16
C GLY A 143 -26.67 -0.11 16.62
N GLY A 144 -25.59 -0.50 15.93
CA GLY A 144 -25.49 -0.49 14.47
C GLY A 144 -25.10 0.84 13.83
N ALA A 145 -25.04 1.93 14.61
CA ALA A 145 -24.60 3.24 14.15
C ALA A 145 -23.11 3.20 13.75
N ALA A 146 -22.79 3.69 12.55
CA ALA A 146 -21.42 3.79 12.06
C ALA A 146 -20.68 4.95 12.73
N HIS A 147 -19.38 4.78 12.99
CA HIS A 147 -18.51 5.88 13.39
C HIS A 147 -18.48 6.92 12.25
N PRO A 148 -18.67 8.21 12.54
CA PRO A 148 -18.82 9.22 11.49
C PRO A 148 -17.55 9.35 10.64
N LEU A 149 -16.37 9.31 11.27
CA LEU A 149 -15.09 9.61 10.61
C LEU A 149 -14.26 8.39 10.23
N LEU A 150 -14.50 7.24 10.87
CA LEU A 150 -13.63 6.09 10.73
C LEU A 150 -14.28 5.04 9.83
N GLU A 151 -13.46 4.42 8.98
CA GLU A 151 -13.82 3.28 8.15
C GLU A 151 -12.71 2.22 8.23
N ALA A 152 -13.09 0.95 8.15
CA ALA A 152 -12.13 -0.15 8.01
C ALA A 152 -12.11 -0.67 6.58
N ARG A 153 -10.94 -1.05 6.09
CA ARG A 153 -10.79 -1.79 4.83
C ARG A 153 -10.08 -3.10 5.08
N PHE A 154 -10.47 -4.11 4.32
CA PHE A 154 -9.93 -5.45 4.40
C PHE A 154 -9.41 -5.87 3.04
N ALA A 155 -8.27 -6.56 3.02
CA ALA A 155 -7.83 -7.33 1.86
C ALA A 155 -7.44 -8.75 2.29
N VAL A 156 -7.75 -9.73 1.45
CA VAL A 156 -7.40 -11.13 1.68
C VAL A 156 -6.76 -11.67 0.42
N ARG A 157 -5.47 -12.03 0.50
CA ARG A 157 -4.73 -12.73 -0.55
C ARG A 157 -4.57 -14.19 -0.16
N TRP A 158 -5.13 -15.13 -0.94
CA TRP A 158 -5.04 -16.56 -0.64
C TRP A 158 -4.56 -17.36 -1.84
N TYR A 159 -4.01 -18.54 -1.54
CA TYR A 159 -3.50 -19.49 -2.53
C TYR A 159 -4.39 -20.74 -2.49
N PRO A 160 -5.36 -20.88 -3.41
CA PRO A 160 -6.39 -21.92 -3.32
C PRO A 160 -5.86 -23.36 -3.27
N GLY A 161 -4.66 -23.60 -3.80
CA GLY A 161 -3.99 -24.91 -3.73
C GLY A 161 -3.27 -25.20 -2.41
N LEU A 162 -3.33 -24.30 -1.42
CA LEU A 162 -2.64 -24.42 -0.14
C LEU A 162 -3.62 -24.27 1.04
N ASP A 163 -3.51 -25.19 1.99
CA ASP A 163 -4.38 -25.23 3.16
C ASP A 163 -4.19 -24.00 4.07
N ARG A 164 -5.30 -23.27 4.28
CA ARG A 164 -5.41 -22.06 5.13
C ARG A 164 -4.30 -21.02 4.93
N GLN A 165 -3.83 -20.91 3.69
CA GLN A 165 -2.73 -20.03 3.33
C GLN A 165 -3.28 -18.70 2.77
N ALA A 166 -3.72 -17.82 3.68
CA ALA A 166 -4.24 -16.50 3.34
C ALA A 166 -3.52 -15.40 4.14
N ARG A 167 -3.08 -14.33 3.48
CA ARG A 167 -2.61 -13.08 4.08
C ARG A 167 -3.79 -12.12 4.17
N VAL A 168 -4.09 -11.67 5.37
CA VAL A 168 -5.14 -10.69 5.67
C VAL A 168 -4.50 -9.34 5.97
N GLU A 169 -5.08 -8.30 5.41
CA GLU A 169 -4.78 -6.90 5.68
C GLU A 169 -6.00 -6.23 6.29
N VAL A 170 -5.78 -5.47 7.36
CA VAL A 170 -6.78 -4.62 7.99
C VAL A 170 -6.24 -3.20 8.00
N VAL A 171 -6.97 -2.28 7.37
CA VAL A 171 -6.65 -0.84 7.31
C VAL A 171 -7.70 -0.09 8.10
N VAL A 172 -7.29 0.88 8.91
CA VAL A 172 -8.19 1.84 9.55
C VAL A 172 -7.95 3.22 8.97
N GLU A 173 -9.01 3.86 8.51
CA GLU A 173 -8.98 5.12 7.80
C GLU A 173 -9.70 6.23 8.58
N ASN A 174 -9.04 7.39 8.68
CA ASN A 174 -9.65 8.66 9.06
C ASN A 174 -9.55 9.62 7.87
N THR A 175 -10.04 9.20 6.69
CA THR A 175 -9.70 9.79 5.38
C THR A 175 -10.86 10.49 4.68
N LYS A 176 -12.04 10.51 5.30
CA LYS A 176 -13.26 11.09 4.70
C LYS A 176 -13.09 12.60 4.46
N THR A 177 -13.30 13.03 3.22
CA THR A 177 -13.08 14.43 2.82
C THR A 177 -14.28 15.32 3.14
N PHE A 178 -15.49 14.86 2.81
CA PHE A 178 -16.69 15.69 2.86
C PHE A 178 -17.51 15.49 4.13
N GLN A 179 -17.19 14.46 4.92
CA GLN A 179 -17.73 14.27 6.24
C GLN A 179 -17.34 15.43 7.19
N ALA A 180 -18.33 16.10 7.75
CA ALA A 180 -18.11 17.14 8.75
C ALA A 180 -17.46 16.58 10.03
N GLY A 181 -16.67 17.43 10.69
CA GLY A 181 -16.08 17.12 11.99
C GLY A 181 -14.69 16.50 11.95
N ALA A 182 -13.95 16.61 10.83
CA ALA A 182 -12.58 16.13 10.70
C ALA A 182 -11.70 16.58 11.87
N ARG A 183 -11.03 15.61 12.51
CA ARG A 183 -10.19 15.79 13.69
C ARG A 183 -9.32 14.56 13.91
N ASN A 184 -8.29 14.72 14.71
CA ASN A 184 -7.56 13.59 15.27
C ASN A 184 -8.44 12.84 16.29
N LEU A 185 -8.22 11.55 16.42
CA LEU A 185 -8.97 10.68 17.31
C LEU A 185 -8.01 9.90 18.19
N ASP A 186 -8.31 9.81 19.48
CA ASP A 186 -7.58 8.99 20.45
C ASP A 186 -8.46 7.80 20.81
N TYR A 187 -7.92 6.61 20.64
CA TYR A 187 -8.66 5.39 20.92
C TYR A 187 -7.76 4.22 21.28
N ASP A 188 -8.36 3.24 21.95
CA ASP A 188 -7.76 1.92 22.08
C ASP A 188 -8.17 1.07 20.88
N VAL A 189 -7.26 0.26 20.37
CA VAL A 189 -7.51 -0.60 19.22
C VAL A 189 -7.00 -2.00 19.44
N GLU A 190 -7.77 -2.96 18.92
CA GLU A 190 -7.39 -4.35 18.78
C GLU A 190 -7.72 -4.82 17.36
N VAL A 191 -6.76 -5.49 16.71
CA VAL A 191 -6.92 -6.14 15.41
C VAL A 191 -6.79 -7.65 15.60
N GLU A 192 -7.76 -8.38 15.09
CA GLU A 192 -7.85 -9.84 15.17
C GLU A 192 -7.81 -10.46 13.78
N VAL A 193 -7.05 -11.56 13.61
CA VAL A 193 -7.04 -12.37 12.39
C VAL A 193 -6.99 -13.85 12.78
N GLY A 194 -7.95 -14.64 12.29
CA GLY A 194 -8.07 -16.05 12.58
C GLY A 194 -8.22 -16.35 14.07
N GLY A 195 -9.01 -15.54 14.78
CA GLY A 195 -9.26 -15.67 16.23
C GLY A 195 -8.08 -15.30 17.13
N ARG A 196 -7.09 -14.58 16.60
CA ARG A 196 -5.88 -14.16 17.33
C ARG A 196 -5.72 -12.65 17.25
N THR A 197 -5.45 -12.00 18.38
CA THR A 197 -4.98 -10.60 18.40
C THR A 197 -3.61 -10.52 17.73
N VAL A 198 -3.53 -9.75 16.64
CA VAL A 198 -2.29 -9.53 15.88
C VAL A 198 -1.71 -8.13 16.10
N TYR A 199 -2.53 -7.22 16.62
CA TYR A 199 -2.10 -5.89 17.03
C TYR A 199 -3.04 -5.36 18.11
N ALA A 200 -2.48 -4.74 19.14
CA ALA A 200 -3.24 -4.00 20.13
C ALA A 200 -2.46 -2.76 20.57
N LYS A 201 -3.14 -1.64 20.73
CA LYS A 201 -2.54 -0.41 21.26
C LYS A 201 -3.56 0.40 22.05
N LYS A 202 -3.14 0.82 23.24
CA LYS A 202 -3.89 1.76 24.08
C LYS A 202 -3.51 3.19 23.71
N GLY A 203 -4.49 4.10 23.67
CA GLY A 203 -4.29 5.52 23.40
C GLY A 203 -3.61 5.82 22.05
N LEU A 204 -3.95 5.10 20.99
CA LEU A 204 -3.47 5.44 19.64
C LEU A 204 -4.09 6.77 19.20
N ARG A 205 -3.24 7.79 19.02
CA ARG A 205 -3.58 9.05 18.37
C ARG A 205 -3.60 8.86 16.85
N HIS A 206 -4.78 8.66 16.26
CA HIS A 206 -4.99 8.59 14.82
C HIS A 206 -5.20 9.98 14.24
N TYR A 207 -4.24 10.45 13.44
CA TYR A 207 -4.33 11.76 12.80
C TYR A 207 -5.49 11.86 11.81
N HIS A 208 -6.00 13.07 11.64
CA HIS A 208 -6.97 13.39 10.59
C HIS A 208 -6.35 13.19 9.20
N HIS A 209 -7.16 12.75 8.23
CA HIS A 209 -6.75 12.46 6.86
C HIS A 209 -5.50 11.58 6.78
N ALA A 210 -5.48 10.54 7.62
CA ALA A 210 -4.40 9.56 7.70
C ALA A 210 -4.99 8.15 7.80
N ARG A 211 -4.15 7.15 7.53
CA ARG A 211 -4.49 5.73 7.57
C ARG A 211 -3.30 4.90 8.06
N TRP A 212 -3.60 3.71 8.54
CA TRP A 212 -2.59 2.72 8.92
C TRP A 212 -3.13 1.34 8.66
N ARG A 213 -2.24 0.35 8.54
CA ARG A 213 -2.61 -1.05 8.36
C ARG A 213 -1.91 -2.00 9.31
N GLN A 214 -2.46 -3.20 9.40
CA GLN A 214 -1.84 -4.38 9.98
C GLN A 214 -2.01 -5.58 9.05
N LEU A 215 -1.00 -6.46 9.03
CA LEU A 215 -0.94 -7.63 8.18
C LEU A 215 -0.75 -8.88 9.03
N ALA A 216 -1.50 -9.93 8.73
CA ALA A 216 -1.29 -11.24 9.35
C ALA A 216 -1.70 -12.38 8.44
N TRP A 217 -1.08 -13.55 8.63
CA TRP A 217 -1.51 -14.77 7.98
C TRP A 217 -2.58 -15.48 8.80
N TRP A 218 -3.58 -16.07 8.12
CA TRP A 218 -4.63 -16.89 8.73
C TRP A 218 -4.01 -18.00 9.58
N ASN A 219 -3.08 -18.77 8.98
CA ASN A 219 -2.22 -19.69 9.69
C ASN A 219 -0.82 -19.07 9.92
N ALA A 220 -0.59 -18.50 11.10
CA ALA A 220 0.69 -17.86 11.42
C ALA A 220 1.88 -18.83 11.46
N ALA A 221 1.66 -20.11 11.85
CA ALA A 221 2.72 -21.11 11.84
C ALA A 221 3.20 -21.46 10.42
N ARG A 222 2.42 -21.10 9.39
CA ARG A 222 2.74 -21.28 7.96
C ARG A 222 2.91 -19.95 7.23
N ALA A 223 3.07 -18.84 7.94
CA ALA A 223 3.43 -17.57 7.32
C ALA A 223 4.74 -17.73 6.54
N PRO A 224 4.79 -17.43 5.23
CA PRO A 224 6.02 -17.46 4.46
C PRO A 224 6.95 -16.35 4.96
N ASP A 225 8.14 -16.74 5.39
CA ASP A 225 9.25 -15.82 5.66
C ASP A 225 10.17 -15.82 4.44
N LEU A 226 9.89 -14.90 3.51
CA LEU A 226 10.56 -14.82 2.22
C LEU A 226 11.10 -13.42 1.97
N HIS A 227 12.37 -13.37 1.57
CA HIS A 227 13.01 -12.17 1.05
C HIS A 227 13.21 -12.30 -0.46
N VAL A 228 12.31 -11.69 -1.22
CA VAL A 228 12.45 -11.60 -2.69
C VAL A 228 13.55 -10.59 -3.01
N ARG A 229 14.50 -11.01 -3.84
CA ARG A 229 15.58 -10.15 -4.34
C ARG A 229 15.32 -9.86 -5.82
N PRO A 230 14.98 -8.63 -6.19
CA PRO A 230 14.74 -8.30 -7.59
C PRO A 230 16.05 -8.28 -8.37
N ASP A 231 15.96 -8.45 -9.68
CA ASP A 231 17.06 -8.12 -10.60
C ASP A 231 17.14 -6.60 -10.76
N SER A 232 17.96 -5.97 -9.93
CA SER A 232 18.16 -4.52 -9.95
C SER A 232 18.75 -4.00 -11.26
N ALA A 233 19.58 -4.81 -11.94
CA ALA A 233 20.18 -4.41 -13.21
C ALA A 233 19.08 -4.31 -14.28
N TYR A 234 18.17 -5.29 -14.30
CA TYR A 234 16.99 -5.26 -15.17
C TYR A 234 16.04 -4.10 -14.84
N LEU A 235 15.77 -3.84 -13.56
CA LEU A 235 14.94 -2.69 -13.13
C LEU A 235 15.50 -1.37 -13.67
N ILE A 236 16.80 -1.16 -13.57
CA ILE A 236 17.48 0.04 -14.09
C ILE A 236 17.45 0.07 -15.62
N ALA A 237 17.80 -1.04 -16.28
CA ALA A 237 17.83 -1.13 -17.74
C ALA A 237 16.45 -0.91 -18.38
N SER A 238 15.37 -1.33 -17.72
CA SER A 238 13.98 -1.09 -18.13
C SER A 238 13.54 0.38 -18.01
N ARG A 239 14.36 1.24 -17.39
CA ARG A 239 14.06 2.64 -17.08
C ARG A 239 12.89 2.83 -16.11
N ALA A 240 12.52 1.79 -15.36
CA ALA A 240 11.51 1.90 -14.31
C ALA A 240 12.02 2.68 -13.09
N VAL A 241 13.34 2.78 -12.92
CA VAL A 241 14.02 3.62 -11.92
C VAL A 241 15.18 4.36 -12.57
N SER A 242 15.74 5.36 -11.89
CA SER A 242 16.90 6.13 -12.39
C SER A 242 18.14 5.25 -12.61
N ASN A 243 19.06 5.71 -13.45
CA ASN A 243 20.32 5.03 -13.75
C ASN A 243 21.36 5.17 -12.61
N TYR A 244 21.09 4.50 -11.48
CA TYR A 244 22.01 4.46 -10.35
C TYR A 244 23.27 3.67 -10.70
N ASP A 245 24.43 4.15 -10.23
CA ASP A 245 25.72 3.48 -10.45
C ASP A 245 25.77 2.13 -9.73
N GLN A 246 25.79 1.06 -10.52
CA GLN A 246 25.79 -0.33 -10.05
C GLN A 246 27.17 -0.80 -9.58
N GLY A 247 28.24 -0.02 -9.82
CA GLY A 247 29.56 -0.25 -9.25
C GLY A 247 29.65 0.15 -7.77
N ILE A 248 28.66 0.91 -7.26
CA ILE A 248 28.61 1.32 -5.86
C ILE A 248 27.90 0.25 -5.03
N ALA A 249 28.64 -0.33 -4.09
CA ALA A 249 28.09 -1.17 -3.03
C ALA A 249 27.85 -0.36 -1.75
N PRO A 250 26.62 -0.33 -1.20
CA PRO A 250 26.38 0.23 0.12
C PRO A 250 27.29 -0.40 1.17
N SER A 251 28.01 0.42 1.94
CA SER A 251 28.92 -0.09 2.96
C SER A 251 28.16 -0.71 4.13
N GLU A 252 28.79 -1.68 4.80
CA GLU A 252 28.24 -2.31 6.01
C GLU A 252 27.86 -1.27 7.07
N LEU A 253 28.71 -0.26 7.28
CA LEU A 253 28.44 0.85 8.19
C LEU A 253 27.18 1.63 7.80
N SER A 254 26.95 1.88 6.50
CA SER A 254 25.74 2.56 6.02
C SER A 254 24.48 1.73 6.30
N LEU A 255 24.52 0.42 6.05
CA LEU A 255 23.40 -0.49 6.30
C LEU A 255 23.07 -0.60 7.80
N VAL A 256 24.09 -0.68 8.66
CA VAL A 256 23.91 -0.64 10.13
C VAL A 256 23.31 0.70 10.58
N ASN A 257 23.81 1.82 10.05
CA ASN A 257 23.32 3.15 10.43
C ASN A 257 21.87 3.40 9.99
N GLN A 258 21.41 2.80 8.89
CA GLN A 258 19.99 2.84 8.52
C GLN A 258 19.12 2.21 9.60
N VAL A 259 19.46 0.98 10.03
CA VAL A 259 18.68 0.27 11.06
C VAL A 259 18.70 1.04 12.38
N LYS A 260 19.85 1.61 12.77
CA LYS A 260 19.95 2.45 13.99
C LYS A 260 19.03 3.69 13.95
N ARG A 261 18.72 4.21 12.76
CA ARG A 261 17.81 5.36 12.58
C ARG A 261 16.33 4.95 12.56
N LEU A 262 16.05 3.65 12.60
CA LEU A 262 14.72 3.06 12.63
C LEU A 262 14.52 2.22 13.91
N PRO A 263 14.56 2.86 15.09
CA PRO A 263 14.17 2.19 16.32
C PRO A 263 12.66 1.90 16.31
N GLU A 264 12.21 1.04 17.23
CA GLU A 264 10.85 0.48 17.22
C GLU A 264 9.76 1.57 17.26
N GLU A 265 9.98 2.64 18.05
CA GLU A 265 9.06 3.78 18.20
C GLU A 265 8.81 4.57 16.90
N LYS A 266 9.65 4.37 15.88
CA LYS A 266 9.48 4.97 14.55
C LYS A 266 8.76 4.08 13.56
N THR A 267 8.32 2.89 13.96
CA THR A 267 7.60 1.96 13.09
C THR A 267 6.18 1.69 13.63
N GLY A 268 5.28 1.29 12.75
CA GLY A 268 3.88 1.01 13.08
C GLY A 268 2.94 2.22 12.96
N PRO A 269 1.67 2.05 13.36
CA PRO A 269 0.62 3.05 13.14
C PRO A 269 0.97 4.45 13.66
N MET A 270 0.73 5.45 12.80
CA MET A 270 0.92 6.88 13.08
C MET A 270 2.38 7.31 13.31
N THR A 271 3.32 6.51 12.83
CA THR A 271 4.75 6.84 12.72
C THR A 271 5.14 7.02 11.24
N ILE A 272 6.32 7.60 10.97
CA ILE A 272 6.79 7.92 9.60
C ILE A 272 8.09 7.21 9.21
N GLY A 273 8.54 6.22 10.00
CA GLY A 273 9.79 5.53 9.73
C GLY A 273 11.00 6.48 9.78
N PRO A 274 11.92 6.41 8.80
CA PRO A 274 13.15 7.21 8.77
C PRO A 274 12.95 8.62 8.18
N VAL A 275 11.73 9.00 7.81
CA VAL A 275 11.42 10.25 7.09
C VAL A 275 11.55 11.46 8.03
N ASN A 276 11.95 12.61 7.48
CA ASN A 276 11.98 13.86 8.22
C ASN A 276 10.54 14.34 8.51
N PRO A 277 10.14 14.60 9.77
CA PRO A 277 8.79 15.06 10.12
C PRO A 277 8.42 16.44 9.54
N TYR A 278 9.41 17.26 9.13
CA TYR A 278 9.17 18.58 8.54
C TYR A 278 9.69 18.62 7.11
N MET A 279 8.82 18.29 6.14
CA MET A 279 9.19 18.27 4.73
C MET A 279 9.73 19.61 4.22
N PRO A 280 9.21 20.80 4.62
CA PRO A 280 9.73 22.08 4.11
C PRO A 280 11.15 22.46 4.58
N ALA A 281 11.82 21.63 5.39
CA ALA A 281 13.19 21.95 5.83
C ALA A 281 14.15 22.03 4.65
N THR A 282 14.98 23.07 4.62
CA THR A 282 15.98 23.27 3.58
C THR A 282 17.17 22.31 3.74
N GLY A 283 17.93 22.12 2.66
CA GLY A 283 19.16 21.32 2.67
C GLY A 283 18.99 19.86 2.25
N GLY A 284 20.12 19.18 2.06
CA GLY A 284 20.16 17.78 1.63
C GLY A 284 19.67 16.82 2.72
N ARG A 285 18.83 15.87 2.35
CA ARG A 285 18.28 14.86 3.26
C ARG A 285 18.22 13.49 2.59
N ASN A 286 18.31 12.43 3.39
CA ASN A 286 18.26 11.05 2.89
C ASN A 286 16.89 10.64 2.34
N ASP A 287 15.85 11.42 2.61
CA ASP A 287 14.50 11.20 2.10
C ASP A 287 14.23 11.93 0.77
N ILE A 288 15.08 12.90 0.39
CA ILE A 288 14.95 13.65 -0.86
C ILE A 288 15.79 13.01 -1.98
N GLY A 289 15.22 12.93 -3.18
CA GLY A 289 15.83 12.46 -4.41
C GLY A 289 14.80 11.74 -5.29
N PRO A 290 15.17 11.28 -6.50
CA PRO A 290 14.27 10.46 -7.32
C PRO A 290 13.75 9.22 -6.57
N LEU A 291 14.62 8.64 -5.72
CA LEU A 291 14.26 7.71 -4.67
C LEU A 291 15.02 8.07 -3.39
N PRO A 292 14.45 7.85 -2.20
CA PRO A 292 15.15 7.99 -0.93
C PRO A 292 16.40 7.10 -0.86
N ALA A 293 17.41 7.54 -0.10
CA ALA A 293 18.69 6.85 0.02
C ALA A 293 18.56 5.39 0.50
N TRP A 294 17.58 5.08 1.36
CA TRP A 294 17.33 3.70 1.81
C TRP A 294 16.78 2.80 0.69
N SER A 295 15.95 3.36 -0.20
CA SER A 295 15.41 2.67 -1.36
C SER A 295 16.52 2.39 -2.38
N VAL A 296 17.40 3.37 -2.62
CA VAL A 296 18.58 3.20 -3.48
C VAL A 296 19.55 2.17 -2.88
N GLN A 297 19.80 2.22 -1.57
CA GLN A 297 20.63 1.22 -0.91
C GLN A 297 20.04 -0.18 -1.04
N TYR A 298 18.72 -0.35 -0.92
CA TYR A 298 18.10 -1.66 -1.17
C TYR A 298 18.20 -2.07 -2.64
N LEU A 299 17.99 -1.16 -3.59
CA LEU A 299 18.15 -1.44 -5.01
C LEU A 299 19.57 -1.94 -5.32
N LEU A 300 20.61 -1.29 -4.80
CA LEU A 300 22.00 -1.69 -5.08
C LEU A 300 22.42 -2.95 -4.32
N SER A 301 22.14 -3.03 -3.01
CA SER A 301 22.61 -4.14 -2.16
C SER A 301 21.71 -5.37 -2.16
N LYS A 302 20.40 -5.19 -2.37
CA LYS A 302 19.35 -6.18 -2.08
C LYS A 302 19.38 -6.68 -0.63
N ASP A 303 19.94 -5.90 0.31
CA ASP A 303 20.09 -6.26 1.72
C ASP A 303 18.76 -6.11 2.49
N PRO A 304 18.36 -7.09 3.32
CA PRO A 304 17.09 -7.04 4.06
C PRO A 304 16.99 -5.87 5.06
N ARG A 305 18.11 -5.30 5.53
CA ARG A 305 18.11 -4.11 6.41
C ARG A 305 17.64 -2.86 5.68
N ALA A 306 18.11 -2.68 4.45
CA ALA A 306 17.67 -1.57 3.60
C ALA A 306 16.20 -1.77 3.18
N LEU A 307 15.79 -3.02 2.90
CA LEU A 307 14.38 -3.36 2.66
C LEU A 307 13.49 -2.96 3.84
N ARG A 308 13.87 -3.30 5.08
CA ARG A 308 13.10 -2.93 6.28
C ARG A 308 12.95 -1.42 6.42
N THR A 309 14.01 -0.66 6.13
CA THR A 309 13.98 0.81 6.20
C THR A 309 13.08 1.41 5.13
N MET A 310 13.15 0.87 3.90
CA MET A 310 12.25 1.24 2.81
C MET A 310 10.78 0.94 3.12
N VAL A 311 10.49 -0.26 3.62
CA VAL A 311 9.13 -0.66 4.00
C VAL A 311 8.61 0.21 5.14
N ALA A 312 9.40 0.52 6.16
CA ALA A 312 8.95 1.39 7.25
C ALA A 312 8.61 2.82 6.78
N ALA A 313 9.36 3.37 5.84
CA ALA A 313 9.01 4.65 5.21
C ALA A 313 7.70 4.57 4.42
N ALA A 314 7.46 3.44 3.74
CA ALA A 314 6.27 3.19 2.92
C ALA A 314 5.01 2.93 3.77
N GLU A 315 5.12 2.19 4.88
CA GLU A 315 4.02 2.03 5.84
C GLU A 315 3.70 3.38 6.51
N GLY A 316 4.73 4.15 6.85
CA GLY A 316 4.59 5.47 7.45
C GLY A 316 4.08 6.55 6.51
N SER A 317 3.98 6.29 5.20
CA SER A 317 3.41 7.26 4.25
C SER A 317 1.93 7.52 4.51
N GLY A 318 1.24 6.56 5.14
CA GLY A 318 -0.17 6.68 5.53
C GLY A 318 -0.42 7.63 6.69
N SER A 319 0.62 7.98 7.46
CA SER A 319 0.51 8.78 8.70
C SER A 319 0.44 10.29 8.47
N TRP A 320 0.64 10.74 7.23
CA TRP A 320 0.59 12.16 6.86
C TRP A 320 -0.85 12.60 6.59
N SER A 321 -1.21 13.80 7.03
CA SER A 321 -2.58 14.33 6.89
C SER A 321 -2.92 14.84 5.48
N ILE A 322 -2.65 14.01 4.47
CA ILE A 322 -2.89 14.27 3.05
C ILE A 322 -3.93 13.32 2.43
N HIS A 323 -4.43 12.33 3.20
CA HIS A 323 -5.28 11.26 2.69
C HIS A 323 -6.74 11.71 2.62
N LEU A 324 -7.04 12.53 1.61
CA LEU A 324 -8.39 12.97 1.27
C LEU A 324 -9.03 11.94 0.33
N ARG A 325 -9.97 11.15 0.85
CA ARG A 325 -10.77 10.20 0.07
C ARG A 325 -12.14 10.79 -0.27
N ASP A 326 -12.54 10.68 -1.53
CA ASP A 326 -13.92 10.95 -1.96
C ASP A 326 -14.80 9.74 -1.60
N GLU A 327 -15.66 9.90 -0.60
CA GLU A 327 -16.52 8.85 -0.05
C GLU A 327 -17.47 8.24 -1.09
N ARG A 328 -17.84 8.99 -2.14
CA ARG A 328 -18.73 8.51 -3.20
C ARG A 328 -18.01 7.56 -4.16
N THR A 329 -16.72 7.77 -4.39
CA THR A 329 -15.95 6.98 -5.35
C THR A 329 -15.09 5.92 -4.68
N GLY A 330 -14.76 6.11 -3.40
CA GLY A 330 -13.83 5.27 -2.66
C GLY A 330 -12.36 5.47 -3.06
N TYR A 331 -12.03 6.46 -3.90
CA TYR A 331 -10.67 6.81 -4.35
C TYR A 331 -10.16 8.10 -3.68
N PRO A 332 -8.84 8.37 -3.69
CA PRO A 332 -8.30 9.68 -3.37
C PRO A 332 -8.99 10.78 -4.17
N LEU A 333 -9.09 11.98 -3.59
CA LEU A 333 -9.79 13.10 -4.18
C LEU A 333 -9.12 13.53 -5.49
N ARG A 334 -9.87 13.45 -6.60
CA ARG A 334 -9.35 13.77 -7.93
C ARG A 334 -9.82 15.13 -8.42
N THR A 335 -8.89 16.06 -8.61
CA THR A 335 -9.15 17.41 -9.11
C THR A 335 -9.55 17.45 -10.60
N ASP A 336 -9.34 16.39 -11.36
CA ASP A 336 -9.79 16.29 -12.77
C ASP A 336 -11.29 16.00 -12.92
N SER A 337 -12.00 15.78 -11.81
CA SER A 337 -13.44 15.60 -11.81
C SER A 337 -14.20 16.93 -11.70
N ALA A 338 -15.33 17.04 -12.40
CA ALA A 338 -16.18 18.24 -12.35
C ALA A 338 -16.63 18.62 -10.93
N ALA A 339 -16.79 17.63 -10.04
CA ALA A 339 -17.19 17.84 -8.65
C ALA A 339 -16.06 18.43 -7.79
N ASN A 340 -14.81 18.07 -8.05
CA ASN A 340 -13.69 18.37 -7.15
C ASN A 340 -12.67 19.34 -7.75
N ARG A 341 -12.84 19.78 -9.00
CA ARG A 341 -11.90 20.67 -9.72
C ARG A 341 -11.65 22.04 -9.12
N ALA A 342 -12.46 22.45 -8.14
CA ALA A 342 -12.30 23.70 -7.40
C ALA A 342 -11.83 23.47 -5.95
N VAL A 343 -11.64 22.21 -5.53
CA VAL A 343 -11.16 21.90 -4.18
C VAL A 343 -9.67 22.21 -4.07
N SER A 344 -9.30 22.85 -2.97
CA SER A 344 -7.91 23.13 -2.62
C SER A 344 -7.74 23.09 -1.09
N THR A 345 -6.63 22.53 -0.64
CA THR A 345 -6.13 22.57 0.74
C THR A 345 -5.12 23.70 0.98
N HIS A 346 -4.79 24.49 -0.05
CA HIS A 346 -3.84 25.59 0.05
C HIS A 346 -4.27 26.65 1.08
N MET A 347 -3.35 27.01 1.97
CA MET A 347 -3.63 27.89 3.12
C MET A 347 -4.13 29.29 2.73
N ASN A 348 -3.71 29.86 1.60
CA ASN A 348 -4.17 31.19 1.15
C ASN A 348 -5.62 31.19 0.65
N LEU A 349 -6.21 30.00 0.45
CA LEU A 349 -7.61 29.80 0.09
C LEU A 349 -8.45 29.35 1.29
N ALA A 350 -7.85 29.26 2.48
CA ALA A 350 -8.55 28.86 3.70
C ALA A 350 -9.70 29.81 4.09
N ASP A 351 -9.81 31.01 3.51
CA ASP A 351 -10.93 31.94 3.76
C ASP A 351 -11.71 32.31 2.49
N LYS A 352 -11.42 31.67 1.35
CA LYS A 352 -12.05 31.96 0.06
C LYS A 352 -12.95 30.81 -0.39
N GLY A 353 -14.17 31.13 -0.82
CA GLY A 353 -15.09 30.19 -1.46
C GLY A 353 -14.86 30.08 -2.98
N PRO A 354 -15.58 29.18 -3.67
CA PRO A 354 -16.61 28.27 -3.15
C PRO A 354 -15.99 27.01 -2.51
N LEU A 355 -16.43 26.64 -1.29
CA LEU A 355 -15.91 25.46 -0.59
C LEU A 355 -16.73 24.22 -0.93
N PRO A 356 -16.04 23.09 -1.14
CA PRO A 356 -16.18 22.01 -0.18
C PRO A 356 -14.81 21.56 0.38
N VAL A 357 -14.03 22.49 0.96
CA VAL A 357 -12.70 22.17 1.51
C VAL A 357 -12.84 21.42 2.85
N PRO A 358 -12.12 20.30 3.06
CA PRO A 358 -12.04 19.64 4.36
C PRO A 358 -11.34 20.55 5.37
N ARG A 359 -12.11 21.12 6.30
CA ARG A 359 -11.56 21.91 7.41
C ARG A 359 -11.54 21.10 8.68
N CYS A 360 -10.54 21.37 9.51
CA CYS A 360 -10.54 20.87 10.87
C CYS A 360 -11.79 21.35 11.62
N ALA A 361 -12.37 20.48 12.44
CA ALA A 361 -13.58 20.77 13.21
C ALA A 361 -13.43 21.98 14.14
N ALA A 362 -12.23 22.20 14.69
CA ALA A 362 -11.88 23.38 15.46
C ALA A 362 -10.34 23.56 15.52
N LYS A 363 -9.89 24.74 15.92
CA LYS A 363 -8.47 25.02 16.18
C LYS A 363 -7.91 24.01 17.19
N GLY A 364 -6.72 23.46 16.91
CA GLY A 364 -6.03 22.49 17.78
C GLY A 364 -6.46 21.03 17.60
N LEU A 365 -7.61 20.74 16.97
CA LEU A 365 -8.11 19.36 16.86
C LEU A 365 -7.40 18.51 15.78
N CYS A 366 -6.63 19.15 14.90
CA CYS A 366 -5.93 18.51 13.78
C CYS A 366 -4.42 18.73 13.84
N GLU A 367 -3.87 19.06 15.01
CA GLU A 367 -2.42 19.22 15.17
C GLU A 367 -1.72 17.88 14.97
N THR A 368 -0.72 17.86 14.10
CA THR A 368 0.12 16.69 13.86
C THR A 368 1.59 17.09 14.02
N PRO A 369 2.47 16.15 14.38
CA PRO A 369 3.91 16.39 14.38
C PRO A 369 4.52 16.40 12.97
N TYR A 370 3.71 16.17 11.93
CA TYR A 370 4.18 15.91 10.56
C TYR A 370 3.68 16.98 9.61
N LYS A 371 4.61 17.80 9.12
CA LYS A 371 4.31 18.84 8.13
C LYS A 371 4.74 18.36 6.74
N HIS A 372 3.75 18.02 5.93
CA HIS A 372 3.95 17.71 4.51
C HIS A 372 4.23 18.98 3.70
N ASP A 373 4.70 18.78 2.47
CA ASP A 373 5.03 19.82 1.49
C ASP A 373 4.97 19.21 0.09
N THR A 374 4.68 20.01 -0.92
CA THR A 374 4.75 19.62 -2.33
C THR A 374 6.18 19.66 -2.87
N SER A 375 7.03 20.54 -2.31
CA SER A 375 8.37 20.81 -2.88
C SER A 375 9.44 19.82 -2.45
N HIS A 376 9.31 19.27 -1.24
CA HIS A 376 10.30 18.37 -0.64
C HIS A 376 9.70 16.99 -0.33
N GLN A 377 8.71 16.58 -1.12
CA GLN A 377 8.00 15.32 -0.93
C GLN A 377 8.88 14.12 -1.31
N PRO A 378 9.17 13.19 -0.39
CA PRO A 378 9.92 11.99 -0.68
C PRO A 378 9.10 10.99 -1.51
N SER A 379 9.77 10.21 -2.38
CA SER A 379 9.15 9.06 -3.07
C SER A 379 9.05 7.85 -2.10
N LEU A 380 7.99 7.82 -1.30
CA LEU A 380 7.81 6.83 -0.22
C LEU A 380 7.34 5.46 -0.71
N ALA A 381 6.34 5.42 -1.60
CA ALA A 381 5.63 4.19 -1.96
C ALA A 381 5.94 3.64 -3.37
N TYR A 382 6.68 4.38 -4.21
CA TYR A 382 6.94 3.99 -5.61
C TYR A 382 7.69 2.67 -5.75
N LEU A 383 8.92 2.60 -5.22
CA LEU A 383 9.71 1.37 -5.28
C LEU A 383 9.05 0.23 -4.49
N PRO A 384 8.50 0.45 -3.27
CA PRO A 384 7.69 -0.57 -2.58
C PRO A 384 6.58 -1.17 -3.43
N TYR A 385 5.75 -0.34 -4.09
CA TYR A 385 4.71 -0.84 -4.99
C TYR A 385 5.29 -1.61 -6.18
N LEU A 386 6.33 -1.05 -6.81
CA LEU A 386 6.98 -1.65 -7.98
C LEU A 386 7.44 -3.08 -7.69
N LEU A 387 8.04 -3.31 -6.51
CA LEU A 387 8.64 -4.58 -6.12
C LEU A 387 7.67 -5.57 -5.45
N THR A 388 6.59 -5.10 -4.84
CA THR A 388 5.67 -5.97 -4.08
C THR A 388 4.35 -6.22 -4.80
N GLY A 389 3.93 -5.30 -5.67
CA GLY A 389 2.58 -5.29 -6.23
C GLY A 389 1.48 -5.06 -5.18
N ASP A 390 1.85 -4.57 -4.00
CA ASP A 390 0.93 -4.41 -2.88
C ASP A 390 -0.02 -3.22 -3.11
N TYR A 391 -1.32 -3.47 -3.02
CA TYR A 391 -2.31 -2.45 -3.35
C TYR A 391 -2.28 -1.26 -2.38
N TYR A 392 -1.90 -1.46 -1.12
CA TYR A 392 -1.75 -0.36 -0.18
C TYR A 392 -0.74 0.65 -0.71
N TYR A 393 0.43 0.20 -1.16
CA TYR A 393 1.45 1.10 -1.72
C TYR A 393 1.02 1.74 -3.05
N LEU A 394 0.20 1.08 -3.86
CA LEU A 394 -0.44 1.73 -5.01
C LEU A 394 -1.37 2.86 -4.55
N GLU A 395 -2.15 2.63 -3.51
CA GLU A 395 -3.09 3.61 -3.00
C GLU A 395 -2.36 4.80 -2.35
N GLU A 396 -1.26 4.54 -1.62
CA GLU A 396 -0.37 5.58 -1.12
C GLU A 396 0.20 6.43 -2.26
N LEU A 397 0.66 5.80 -3.36
CA LEU A 397 1.06 6.55 -4.56
C LEU A 397 -0.05 7.44 -5.10
N GLN A 398 -1.29 6.94 -5.12
CA GLN A 398 -2.43 7.72 -5.59
C GLN A 398 -2.77 8.88 -4.64
N PHE A 399 -2.71 8.68 -3.33
CA PHE A 399 -2.93 9.74 -2.34
C PHE A 399 -1.90 10.85 -2.44
N TRP A 400 -0.62 10.48 -2.48
CA TRP A 400 0.47 11.44 -2.63
C TRP A 400 0.46 12.16 -3.99
N ALA A 401 0.05 11.48 -5.07
CA ALA A 401 -0.15 12.14 -6.36
C ALA A 401 -1.36 13.09 -6.34
N ALA A 402 -2.44 12.72 -5.64
CA ALA A 402 -3.66 13.50 -5.54
C ALA A 402 -3.51 14.74 -4.63
N SER A 403 -2.66 14.70 -3.61
CA SER A 403 -2.47 15.82 -2.68
C SER A 403 -1.80 17.03 -3.33
N ASN A 404 -0.84 16.80 -4.24
CA ASN A 404 -0.07 17.85 -4.88
C ASN A 404 -0.93 18.94 -5.58
N PRO A 405 -1.88 18.60 -6.48
CA PRO A 405 -2.74 19.61 -7.09
C PRO A 405 -3.77 20.23 -6.13
N LEU A 406 -4.00 19.64 -4.95
CA LEU A 406 -4.88 20.21 -3.92
C LEU A 406 -4.18 21.31 -3.12
N GLU A 407 -2.86 21.23 -2.97
CA GLU A 407 -2.05 22.23 -2.26
C GLU A 407 -1.71 23.48 -3.11
N THR A 408 -2.41 23.70 -4.23
CA THR A 408 -2.29 24.92 -5.05
C THR A 408 -3.67 25.51 -5.34
N ASP A 409 -3.70 26.75 -5.82
CA ASP A 409 -4.93 27.35 -6.32
C ASP A 409 -5.47 26.56 -7.53
N PRO A 410 -6.78 26.22 -7.56
CA PRO A 410 -7.39 25.52 -8.70
C PRO A 410 -7.13 26.15 -10.07
N VAL A 411 -6.94 27.48 -10.15
CA VAL A 411 -6.56 28.16 -11.40
C VAL A 411 -5.22 27.65 -11.93
N ASN A 412 -4.27 27.37 -11.05
CA ASN A 412 -2.94 26.88 -11.41
C ASN A 412 -2.97 25.43 -11.91
N SER A 413 -3.95 24.64 -11.47
CA SER A 413 -4.21 23.31 -12.01
C SER A 413 -5.13 23.29 -13.24
N GLY A 414 -5.51 24.49 -13.74
CA GLY A 414 -6.39 24.67 -14.89
C GLY A 414 -7.81 24.20 -14.62
N HIS A 415 -8.28 24.28 -13.38
CA HIS A 415 -9.58 23.77 -12.93
C HIS A 415 -9.83 22.33 -13.37
N GLY A 416 -8.89 21.44 -13.06
CA GLY A 416 -9.00 20.01 -13.35
C GLY A 416 -8.45 19.58 -14.70
N GLN A 417 -7.69 20.44 -15.38
CA GLN A 417 -6.95 20.06 -16.59
C GLN A 417 -5.63 19.32 -16.29
N GLY A 418 -5.27 19.17 -15.01
CA GLY A 418 -4.03 18.50 -14.60
C GLY A 418 -2.78 19.34 -14.87
N LEU A 419 -2.92 20.67 -14.99
CA LEU A 419 -1.77 21.55 -15.10
C LEU A 419 -0.99 21.56 -13.78
N VAL A 420 0.34 21.61 -13.85
CA VAL A 420 1.18 21.80 -12.67
C VAL A 420 1.89 23.14 -12.85
N ARG A 421 1.26 24.20 -12.35
CA ARG A 421 1.87 25.53 -12.24
C ARG A 421 2.14 25.81 -10.77
N TRP A 422 3.41 25.97 -10.43
CA TRP A 422 3.81 26.28 -9.06
C TRP A 422 3.54 27.75 -8.77
N GLN A 423 2.91 28.04 -7.63
CA GLN A 423 3.05 29.36 -7.01
C GLN A 423 4.49 29.42 -6.48
N GLN A 424 5.38 30.09 -7.22
CA GLN A 424 6.60 30.61 -6.61
C GLN A 424 6.28 31.94 -5.96
#